data_AF-B5VMG5-F1
#
_entry.id   AF-B5VMG5-F1
#
_cell.length_a   1.000
_cell.length_b   1.000
_cell.length_c   1.000
_cell.angle_alpha   90.00
_cell.angle_beta   90.00
_cell.angle_gamma   90.00
#
_symmetry.space_group_name_H-M   'P 1'
#
loop_
_entity.id
_entity.type
_entity.pdbx_description
1 polymer ?
#
loop_
_entity_poly.entity_id
_entity_poly.type
_entity_poly.pdbx_seq_one_letter_code
_entity_poly.pdbx_strand_id
1 'polypeptide(L)'
;DAFNSVDIPYELTPEEQKDKDLLQFAEQIHSMRTKRLSGAHIGNSPAINRLRGELGLQAMEDLPEEEIIDHKVLSDDIDLSQATIDEFVHSGVNLCFGILQVVISLLPPAIGAVLSVVGFRGSREEGLRLVWKATKQRNVHGCIGLLALMFYYDGPFQFTDDDFDIPAAVKDSSNSEDSEDEEMDGPTLLHPGKILEDALLQSRALFPNSALWLLNEARMLSGKGRLEEAVALMDSIDVSKIRMRQVKSLMIFDRAITLIHLHQYDRAAEDILSLLDISDWSHAFYTYFAGCCYLENWRMCEMGLMKSDKKDEYQKKAEELIFTSVNLLGKKTFKSKNLPLDRFILRKVEQFKAKKEELGVENPLDGIATSPVHEISYFYNGYNRMSEEHLELTKKMLTEYRNPAIEALDSDQELIKDLLVSLTLRRLGHIQEGCDILDEKVLPKFFSIQNGKVKYIKKTEDPWAYPTALYERALFTWKLEGMDGLPESKEWLLRAQGYADDYELSTRVGMKIKAAIDRVDHSL
;
A
#
# COMPACT_ATOMS: atom_id res chain seq x y z
N ASP A 1 -14.28 -51.38 -9.82
CA ASP A 1 -15.06 -50.15 -9.64
C ASP A 1 -15.05 -49.35 -10.94
N ALA A 2 -16.20 -48.78 -11.31
CA ALA A 2 -16.27 -47.89 -12.47
C ALA A 2 -15.49 -46.60 -12.16
N PHE A 3 -14.72 -46.10 -13.13
CA PHE A 3 -14.02 -44.84 -12.98
C PHE A 3 -15.04 -43.71 -12.82
N ASN A 4 -14.96 -42.96 -11.72
CA ASN A 4 -15.83 -41.81 -11.45
C ASN A 4 -14.95 -40.57 -11.25
N SER A 5 -15.22 -39.52 -12.03
CA SER A 5 -14.54 -38.23 -11.93
C SER A 5 -15.56 -37.11 -12.07
N VAL A 6 -15.48 -36.13 -11.18
CA VAL A 6 -16.33 -34.93 -11.18
C VAL A 6 -16.18 -34.08 -12.43
N ASP A 7 -15.05 -34.24 -13.15
CA ASP A 7 -14.79 -33.52 -14.40
C ASP A 7 -15.42 -34.21 -15.63
N ILE A 8 -16.05 -35.38 -15.46
CA ILE A 8 -16.85 -36.04 -16.50
C ILE A 8 -18.32 -35.84 -16.13
N PRO A 9 -19.07 -34.98 -16.85
CA PRO A 9 -20.42 -34.57 -16.44
C PRO A 9 -21.51 -35.63 -16.74
N TYR A 10 -21.13 -36.87 -17.04
CA TYR A 10 -22.04 -37.96 -17.39
C TYR A 10 -21.49 -39.33 -16.97
N GLU A 11 -22.39 -40.30 -16.78
CA GLU A 11 -22.00 -41.68 -16.52
C GLU A 11 -21.47 -42.36 -17.79
N LEU A 12 -20.25 -42.89 -17.72
CA LEU A 12 -19.66 -43.63 -18.83
C LEU A 12 -20.50 -44.87 -19.15
N THR A 13 -20.82 -45.05 -20.43
CA THR A 13 -21.49 -46.26 -20.93
C THR A 13 -20.63 -47.52 -20.73
N PRO A 14 -21.21 -48.74 -20.74
CA PRO A 14 -20.44 -49.97 -20.61
C PRO A 14 -19.35 -50.19 -21.69
N GLU A 15 -19.46 -49.49 -22.82
CA GLU A 15 -18.50 -49.50 -23.92
C GLU A 15 -17.35 -48.53 -23.64
N GLU A 16 -17.66 -47.29 -23.22
CA GLU A 16 -16.67 -46.29 -22.80
C GLU A 16 -15.87 -46.75 -21.57
N GLN A 17 -16.49 -47.47 -20.63
CA GLN A 17 -15.78 -48.09 -19.50
C GLN A 17 -14.76 -49.16 -19.91
N LYS A 18 -14.78 -49.62 -21.17
CA LYS A 18 -13.78 -50.54 -21.72
C LYS A 18 -12.79 -49.85 -22.65
N ASP A 19 -13.02 -48.57 -22.98
CA ASP A 19 -12.12 -47.77 -23.80
C ASP A 19 -10.91 -47.36 -22.96
N LYS A 20 -9.77 -47.97 -23.27
CA LYS A 20 -8.52 -47.74 -22.54
C LYS A 20 -7.98 -46.31 -22.72
N ASP A 21 -8.14 -45.75 -23.91
CA ASP A 21 -7.61 -44.43 -24.23
C ASP A 21 -8.42 -43.38 -23.47
N LEU A 22 -9.76 -43.51 -23.46
CA LEU A 22 -10.64 -42.65 -22.69
C LEU A 22 -10.33 -42.69 -21.19
N LEU A 23 -10.20 -43.89 -20.61
CA LEU A 23 -9.87 -44.04 -19.19
C LEU A 23 -8.49 -43.47 -18.85
N GLN A 24 -7.51 -43.65 -19.74
CA GLN A 24 -6.18 -43.06 -19.56
C GLN A 24 -6.23 -41.53 -19.56
N PHE A 25 -6.99 -40.91 -20.47
CA PHE A 25 -7.20 -39.46 -20.47
C PHE A 25 -7.91 -38.98 -19.19
N ALA A 26 -8.93 -39.73 -18.74
CA ALA A 26 -9.67 -39.38 -17.54
C ALA A 26 -8.80 -39.44 -16.27
N GLU A 27 -7.95 -40.47 -16.15
CA GLU A 27 -6.96 -40.58 -15.07
C GLU A 27 -5.93 -39.45 -15.11
N GLN A 28 -5.47 -39.07 -16.30
CA GLN A 28 -4.56 -37.92 -16.48
C GLN A 28 -5.20 -36.62 -15.99
N ILE A 29 -6.46 -36.35 -16.35
CA ILE A 29 -7.20 -35.16 -15.91
C ILE A 29 -7.35 -35.15 -14.38
N HIS A 30 -7.76 -36.28 -13.80
CA HIS A 30 -7.91 -36.42 -12.35
C HIS A 30 -6.57 -36.18 -11.63
N SER A 31 -5.48 -36.78 -12.11
CA SER A 31 -4.13 -36.59 -11.55
C SER A 31 -3.67 -35.13 -11.64
N MET A 32 -3.91 -34.46 -12.77
CA MET A 32 -3.62 -33.03 -12.93
C MET A 32 -4.40 -32.17 -11.95
N ARG A 33 -5.69 -32.46 -11.75
CA ARG A 33 -6.54 -31.76 -10.78
C ARG A 33 -6.02 -31.96 -9.37
N THR A 34 -5.77 -33.19 -8.93
CA THR A 34 -5.26 -33.51 -7.60
C THR A 34 -3.92 -32.82 -7.31
N LYS A 35 -2.99 -32.81 -8.28
CA LYS A 35 -1.70 -32.10 -8.16
C LYS A 35 -1.87 -30.58 -8.12
N ARG A 36 -2.82 -30.02 -8.88
CA ARG A 36 -3.14 -28.57 -8.84
C ARG A 36 -3.67 -28.17 -7.46
N LEU A 37 -4.65 -28.92 -6.95
CA LEU A 37 -5.35 -28.65 -5.68
C LEU A 37 -4.41 -28.78 -4.47
N SER A 38 -3.58 -29.82 -4.44
CA SER A 38 -2.57 -30.03 -3.39
C SER A 38 -1.30 -29.17 -3.53
N GLY A 39 -1.16 -28.40 -4.62
CA GLY A 39 0.03 -27.59 -4.89
C GLY A 39 1.28 -28.38 -5.32
N ALA A 40 1.16 -29.68 -5.58
CA ALA A 40 2.21 -30.57 -6.10
C ALA A 40 2.35 -30.54 -7.64
N HIS A 41 1.87 -29.47 -8.29
CA HIS A 41 2.00 -29.28 -9.73
C HIS A 41 3.34 -28.61 -10.06
N ILE A 42 3.72 -28.59 -11.35
CA ILE A 42 4.90 -27.90 -11.88
C ILE A 42 6.24 -28.25 -11.20
N GLY A 43 6.38 -29.46 -10.66
CA GLY A 43 7.62 -29.96 -10.06
C GLY A 43 7.81 -29.62 -8.57
N ASN A 44 6.78 -29.09 -7.91
CA ASN A 44 6.80 -28.86 -6.47
C ASN A 44 6.34 -30.12 -5.70
N SER A 45 6.83 -30.32 -4.48
CA SER A 45 6.20 -31.24 -3.52
C SER A 45 4.80 -30.74 -3.10
N PRO A 46 3.95 -31.56 -2.44
CA PRO A 46 2.70 -31.08 -1.87
C PRO A 46 2.89 -29.82 -1.01
N ALA A 47 1.95 -28.87 -1.11
CA ALA A 47 2.10 -27.56 -0.48
C ALA A 47 2.11 -27.60 1.04
N ILE A 48 1.61 -28.67 1.65
CA ILE A 48 1.67 -28.86 3.11
C ILE A 48 3.11 -28.85 3.64
N ASN A 49 4.09 -29.27 2.83
CA ASN A 49 5.52 -29.23 3.17
C ASN A 49 6.10 -27.81 3.23
N ARG A 50 5.33 -26.80 2.81
CA ARG A 50 5.76 -25.40 2.70
C ARG A 50 4.78 -24.44 3.37
N LEU A 51 3.70 -24.95 3.93
CA LEU A 51 2.74 -24.14 4.67
C LEU A 51 3.33 -23.85 6.05
N ARG A 52 3.35 -22.58 6.40
CA ARG A 52 3.81 -22.06 7.69
C ARG A 52 2.76 -21.13 8.27
N GLY A 53 2.80 -20.94 9.58
CA GLY A 53 1.83 -20.12 10.31
C GLY A 53 2.19 -18.65 10.42
N GLU A 54 3.44 -18.26 10.17
CA GLU A 54 3.93 -16.90 10.41
C GLU A 54 4.68 -16.32 9.21
N LEU A 55 4.74 -14.99 9.13
CA LEU A 55 5.44 -14.22 8.09
C LEU A 55 6.96 -14.16 8.32
N GLY A 56 7.72 -13.94 7.24
CA GLY A 56 9.18 -13.73 7.30
C GLY A 56 9.99 -15.01 7.16
N LEU A 57 11.31 -14.86 6.96
CA LEU A 57 12.19 -16.01 6.67
C LEU A 57 12.37 -16.95 7.86
N GLN A 58 12.28 -16.45 9.10
CA GLN A 58 12.46 -17.24 10.31
C GLN A 58 11.40 -18.34 10.45
N ALA A 59 10.16 -18.07 10.02
CA ALA A 59 9.07 -19.04 10.03
C ALA A 59 9.25 -20.22 9.06
N MET A 60 10.35 -20.25 8.28
CA MET A 60 10.73 -21.42 7.49
C MET A 60 11.36 -22.52 8.33
N GLU A 61 11.83 -22.21 9.55
CA GLU A 61 12.40 -23.19 10.49
C GLU A 61 11.34 -24.14 11.06
N ASP A 62 10.07 -23.73 11.07
CA ASP A 62 8.94 -24.51 11.58
C ASP A 62 8.38 -25.53 10.56
N LEU A 63 8.98 -25.66 9.38
CA LEU A 63 8.52 -26.57 8.34
C LEU A 63 8.84 -28.04 8.69
N PRO A 64 8.03 -29.00 8.20
CA PRO A 64 8.30 -30.43 8.43
C PRO A 64 9.68 -30.85 7.92
N GLU A 65 10.43 -31.60 8.74
CA GLU A 65 11.75 -32.13 8.37
C GLU A 65 11.63 -33.26 7.31
N GLU A 66 10.56 -34.06 7.38
CA GLU A 66 10.26 -35.15 6.45
C GLU A 66 9.25 -34.71 5.39
N GLU A 67 9.50 -35.06 4.13
CA GLU A 67 8.61 -34.74 3.01
C GLU A 67 7.32 -35.57 3.05
N ILE A 68 6.20 -34.90 3.26
CA ILE A 68 4.85 -35.46 3.18
C ILE A 68 4.46 -35.58 1.70
N ILE A 69 4.20 -36.81 1.26
CA ILE A 69 3.86 -37.13 -0.14
C ILE A 69 2.34 -37.05 -0.38
N ASP A 70 1.53 -37.04 0.68
CA ASP A 70 0.07 -37.03 0.57
C ASP A 70 -0.46 -35.77 -0.14
N HIS A 71 -1.38 -35.97 -1.09
CA HIS A 71 -1.96 -34.92 -1.92
C HIS A 71 -3.16 -34.27 -1.22
N LYS A 72 -2.95 -33.81 0.01
CA LYS A 72 -3.98 -33.09 0.78
C LYS A 72 -4.12 -31.64 0.30
N VAL A 73 -5.35 -31.17 0.23
CA VAL A 73 -5.68 -29.77 -0.06
C VAL A 73 -5.47 -28.93 1.21
N LEU A 74 -5.01 -27.68 1.06
CA LEU A 74 -4.68 -26.82 2.21
C LEU A 74 -5.90 -26.14 2.87
N SER A 75 -7.02 -26.04 2.14
CA SER A 75 -8.24 -25.41 2.62
C SER A 75 -9.40 -26.39 2.51
N ASP A 76 -10.20 -26.45 3.57
CA ASP A 76 -11.43 -27.24 3.63
C ASP A 76 -12.58 -26.57 2.85
N ASP A 77 -12.42 -25.31 2.43
CA ASP A 77 -13.39 -24.58 1.59
C ASP A 77 -13.48 -25.11 0.14
N ILE A 78 -12.53 -25.95 -0.29
CA ILE A 78 -12.50 -26.45 -1.66
C ILE A 78 -13.48 -27.62 -1.79
N ASP A 79 -14.58 -27.37 -2.50
CA ASP A 79 -15.54 -28.41 -2.87
C ASP A 79 -14.92 -29.38 -3.89
N LEU A 80 -14.48 -30.54 -3.40
CA LEU A 80 -13.91 -31.60 -4.22
C LEU A 80 -14.96 -32.26 -5.14
N SER A 81 -16.25 -32.08 -4.87
CA SER A 81 -17.34 -32.60 -5.69
C SER A 81 -17.66 -31.70 -6.91
N GLN A 82 -17.21 -30.44 -6.89
CA GLN A 82 -17.47 -29.47 -7.95
C GLN A 82 -16.64 -29.76 -9.21
N ALA A 83 -17.25 -29.75 -10.40
CA ALA A 83 -16.51 -29.86 -11.66
C ALA A 83 -15.55 -28.67 -11.87
N THR A 84 -14.38 -28.90 -12.49
CA THR A 84 -13.37 -27.85 -12.69
C THR A 84 -13.91 -26.70 -13.54
N ILE A 85 -14.79 -26.98 -14.51
CA ILE A 85 -15.39 -25.93 -15.34
C ILE A 85 -16.26 -25.00 -14.49
N ASP A 86 -17.10 -25.56 -13.62
CA ASP A 86 -17.97 -24.78 -12.73
C ASP A 86 -17.15 -23.98 -11.71
N GLU A 87 -16.05 -24.56 -11.20
CA GLU A 87 -15.07 -23.86 -10.37
C GLU A 87 -14.59 -22.55 -11.04
N PHE A 88 -14.20 -22.62 -12.31
CA PHE A 88 -13.72 -21.47 -13.09
C PHE A 88 -14.85 -20.48 -13.40
N VAL A 89 -16.05 -20.95 -13.72
CA VAL A 89 -17.22 -20.09 -13.99
C VAL A 89 -17.62 -19.32 -12.73
N HIS A 90 -17.83 -20.00 -11.61
CA HIS A 90 -18.24 -19.39 -10.35
C HIS A 90 -17.19 -18.39 -9.84
N SER A 91 -15.92 -18.80 -9.80
CA SER A 91 -14.83 -17.90 -9.37
C SER A 91 -14.65 -16.69 -10.27
N GLY A 92 -14.81 -16.86 -11.59
CA GLY A 92 -14.70 -15.77 -12.56
C GLY A 92 -15.81 -14.73 -12.39
N VAL A 93 -17.06 -15.17 -12.18
CA VAL A 93 -18.20 -14.29 -11.92
C VAL A 93 -18.01 -13.53 -10.61
N ASN A 94 -17.66 -14.24 -9.53
CA ASN A 94 -17.41 -13.65 -8.20
C ASN A 94 -16.29 -12.61 -8.26
N LEU A 95 -15.16 -12.94 -8.90
CA LEU A 95 -14.02 -12.02 -9.04
C LEU A 95 -14.41 -10.76 -9.82
N CYS A 96 -14.94 -10.92 -11.03
CA CYS A 96 -15.17 -9.80 -11.93
C CYS A 96 -16.27 -8.86 -11.40
N PHE A 97 -17.36 -9.44 -10.89
CA PHE A 97 -18.44 -8.64 -10.30
C PHE A 97 -18.00 -8.02 -8.97
N GLY A 98 -17.27 -8.77 -8.13
CA GLY A 98 -16.74 -8.27 -6.87
C GLY A 98 -15.79 -7.07 -7.05
N ILE A 99 -14.79 -7.18 -7.93
CA ILE A 99 -13.88 -6.06 -8.25
C ILE A 99 -14.67 -4.86 -8.77
N LEU A 100 -15.64 -5.07 -9.66
CA LEU A 100 -16.47 -3.98 -10.20
C LEU A 100 -17.22 -3.24 -9.09
N GLN A 101 -17.82 -3.97 -8.14
CA GLN A 101 -18.52 -3.40 -6.99
C GLN A 101 -17.58 -2.58 -6.09
N VAL A 102 -16.41 -3.12 -5.75
CA VAL A 102 -15.39 -2.41 -4.95
C VAL A 102 -14.94 -1.14 -5.65
N VAL A 103 -14.57 -1.22 -6.93
CA VAL A 103 -14.09 -0.06 -7.72
C VAL A 103 -15.15 1.04 -7.78
N ILE A 104 -16.42 0.70 -8.07
CA ILE A 104 -17.50 1.69 -8.10
C ILE A 104 -17.70 2.33 -6.72
N SER A 105 -17.54 1.58 -5.63
CA SER A 105 -17.68 2.10 -4.26
C SER A 105 -16.57 3.08 -3.84
N LEU A 106 -15.44 3.09 -4.55
CA LEU A 106 -14.29 3.96 -4.28
C LEU A 106 -14.27 5.20 -5.18
N LEU A 107 -15.22 5.32 -6.12
CA LEU A 107 -15.26 6.47 -7.02
C LEU A 107 -15.60 7.77 -6.27
N PRO A 108 -14.98 8.90 -6.65
CA PRO A 108 -15.33 10.20 -6.11
C PRO A 108 -16.83 10.52 -6.27
N PRO A 109 -17.45 11.28 -5.35
CA PRO A 109 -18.90 11.54 -5.35
C PRO A 109 -19.45 12.06 -6.68
N ALA A 110 -18.71 12.93 -7.37
CA ALA A 110 -19.13 13.48 -8.66
C ALA A 110 -19.27 12.41 -9.76
N ILE A 111 -18.32 11.46 -9.81
CA ILE A 111 -18.35 10.36 -10.79
C ILE A 111 -19.41 9.32 -10.37
N GLY A 112 -19.47 9.00 -9.08
CA GLY A 112 -20.47 8.09 -8.51
C GLY A 112 -21.91 8.56 -8.76
N ALA A 113 -22.17 9.86 -8.64
CA ALA A 113 -23.48 10.44 -8.93
C ALA A 113 -23.92 10.19 -10.38
N VAL A 114 -23.02 10.37 -11.35
CA VAL A 114 -23.31 10.12 -12.78
C VAL A 114 -23.62 8.64 -13.03
N LEU A 115 -22.84 7.71 -12.46
CA LEU A 115 -23.08 6.27 -12.61
C LEU A 115 -24.38 5.82 -11.91
N SER A 116 -24.73 6.46 -10.80
CA SER A 116 -25.97 6.14 -10.08
C SER A 116 -27.23 6.47 -10.89
N VAL A 117 -27.17 7.47 -11.79
CA VAL A 117 -28.28 7.84 -12.69
C VAL A 117 -28.58 6.74 -13.71
N VAL A 118 -27.55 6.01 -14.15
CA VAL A 118 -27.70 4.84 -15.03
C VAL A 118 -27.89 3.51 -14.26
N GLY A 119 -28.12 3.59 -12.94
CA GLY A 119 -28.46 2.45 -12.09
C GLY A 119 -27.27 1.69 -11.50
N PHE A 120 -26.03 2.13 -11.75
CA PHE A 120 -24.86 1.52 -11.13
C PHE A 120 -24.63 2.07 -9.72
N ARG A 121 -24.81 1.21 -8.72
CA ARG A 121 -24.46 1.48 -7.32
C ARG A 121 -23.50 0.41 -6.85
N GLY A 122 -22.29 0.83 -6.46
CA GLY A 122 -21.28 -0.06 -5.91
C GLY A 122 -21.56 -0.35 -4.44
N SER A 123 -21.53 -1.62 -4.05
CA SER A 123 -21.49 -2.02 -2.64
C SER A 123 -20.09 -2.53 -2.31
N ARG A 124 -19.39 -1.82 -1.42
CA ARG A 124 -18.04 -2.20 -1.00
C ARG A 124 -18.02 -3.57 -0.33
N GLU A 125 -18.90 -3.75 0.64
CA GLU A 125 -18.97 -4.97 1.45
C GLU A 125 -19.31 -6.18 0.59
N GLU A 126 -20.33 -6.07 -0.27
CA GLU A 126 -20.68 -7.15 -1.19
C GLU A 126 -19.57 -7.42 -2.20
N GLY A 127 -18.93 -6.36 -2.69
CA GLY A 127 -17.77 -6.48 -3.56
C GLY A 127 -16.63 -7.28 -2.90
N LEU A 128 -16.26 -6.94 -1.67
CA LEU A 128 -15.22 -7.64 -0.91
C LEU A 128 -15.62 -9.09 -0.63
N ARG A 129 -16.87 -9.35 -0.23
CA ARG A 129 -17.41 -10.70 0.02
C ARG A 129 -17.27 -11.59 -1.20
N LEU A 130 -17.64 -11.10 -2.38
CA LEU A 130 -17.50 -11.84 -3.64
C LEU A 130 -16.04 -12.10 -4.01
N VAL A 131 -15.15 -11.12 -3.80
CA VAL A 131 -13.72 -11.34 -4.07
C VAL A 131 -13.13 -12.38 -3.11
N TRP A 132 -13.46 -12.35 -1.82
CA TRP A 132 -13.10 -13.38 -0.84
C TRP A 132 -13.65 -14.76 -1.22
N LYS A 133 -14.88 -14.84 -1.71
CA LYS A 133 -15.44 -16.10 -2.22
C LYS A 133 -14.65 -16.64 -3.41
N ALA A 134 -14.10 -15.76 -4.26
CA ALA A 134 -13.23 -16.17 -5.35
C ALA A 134 -11.86 -16.70 -4.85
N THR A 135 -11.29 -16.15 -3.77
CA THR A 135 -9.96 -16.56 -3.26
C THR A 135 -9.93 -17.98 -2.71
N LYS A 136 -11.07 -18.52 -2.28
CA LYS A 136 -11.23 -19.92 -1.87
C LYS A 136 -10.91 -20.91 -3.01
N GLN A 137 -10.94 -20.46 -4.27
CA GLN A 137 -10.76 -21.33 -5.43
C GLN A 137 -9.31 -21.42 -5.90
N ARG A 138 -8.85 -22.64 -6.22
CA ARG A 138 -7.46 -22.92 -6.60
C ARG A 138 -7.20 -22.69 -8.10
N ASN A 139 -7.47 -21.48 -8.57
CA ASN A 139 -7.29 -21.11 -9.97
C ASN A 139 -6.80 -19.66 -10.12
N VAL A 140 -6.72 -19.20 -11.38
CA VAL A 140 -6.23 -17.85 -11.69
C VAL A 140 -7.12 -16.77 -11.08
N HIS A 141 -8.44 -16.99 -11.00
CA HIS A 141 -9.36 -16.01 -10.44
C HIS A 141 -9.16 -15.86 -8.93
N GLY A 142 -8.97 -16.96 -8.20
CA GLY A 142 -8.65 -16.89 -6.77
C GLY A 142 -7.33 -16.17 -6.50
N CYS A 143 -6.31 -16.41 -7.33
CA CYS A 143 -5.03 -15.71 -7.25
C CYS A 143 -5.17 -14.20 -7.50
N ILE A 144 -5.88 -13.81 -8.57
CA ILE A 144 -6.11 -12.40 -8.91
C ILE A 144 -6.98 -11.73 -7.83
N GLY A 145 -7.98 -12.45 -7.32
CA GLY A 145 -8.84 -11.98 -6.22
C GLY A 145 -8.02 -11.67 -4.97
N LEU A 146 -7.15 -12.59 -4.55
CA LEU A 146 -6.29 -12.36 -3.40
C LEU A 146 -5.31 -11.21 -3.66
N LEU A 147 -4.69 -11.13 -4.85
CA LEU A 147 -3.85 -9.97 -5.20
C LEU A 147 -4.62 -8.64 -5.15
N ALA A 148 -5.89 -8.62 -5.57
CA ALA A 148 -6.75 -7.45 -5.50
C ALA A 148 -7.07 -7.07 -4.04
N LEU A 149 -7.35 -8.05 -3.17
CA LEU A 149 -7.53 -7.83 -1.74
C LEU A 149 -6.26 -7.31 -1.08
N MET A 150 -5.11 -7.91 -1.37
CA MET A 150 -3.82 -7.45 -0.85
C MET A 150 -3.50 -6.03 -1.31
N PHE A 151 -3.84 -5.66 -2.55
CA PHE A 151 -3.72 -4.28 -3.01
C PHE A 151 -4.69 -3.35 -2.28
N TYR A 152 -5.89 -3.82 -1.96
CA TYR A 152 -6.91 -3.06 -1.25
C TYR A 152 -6.56 -2.80 0.23
N TYR A 153 -6.10 -3.82 0.96
CA TYR A 153 -5.76 -3.70 2.38
C TYR A 153 -4.31 -3.22 2.60
N ASP A 154 -3.32 -3.89 1.98
CA ASP A 154 -1.88 -3.74 2.25
C ASP A 154 -1.09 -3.15 1.08
N GLY A 155 -1.79 -2.57 0.10
CA GLY A 155 -1.17 -2.04 -1.10
C GLY A 155 -0.10 -0.96 -0.80
N PRO A 156 0.72 -0.58 -1.80
CA PRO A 156 1.67 0.52 -1.64
C PRO A 156 1.00 1.85 -1.27
N PHE A 157 -0.31 1.97 -1.55
CA PHE A 157 -1.18 3.05 -1.10
C PHE A 157 -2.27 2.47 -0.21
N GLN A 158 -1.95 2.27 1.07
CA GLN A 158 -2.94 1.96 2.08
C GLN A 158 -4.04 3.03 2.10
N PHE A 159 -5.27 2.63 1.82
CA PHE A 159 -6.41 3.55 1.75
C PHE A 159 -6.89 4.01 3.12
N THR A 160 -6.52 3.31 4.18
CA THR A 160 -6.92 3.65 5.55
C THR A 160 -5.72 3.61 6.47
N ASP A 161 -5.55 4.65 7.29
CA ASP A 161 -4.50 4.69 8.31
C ASP A 161 -4.72 3.59 9.36
N ASP A 162 -3.63 2.98 9.83
CA ASP A 162 -3.65 1.94 10.88
C ASP A 162 -4.17 2.48 12.21
N ASP A 163 -3.91 3.76 12.50
CA ASP A 163 -4.41 4.42 13.71
C ASP A 163 -5.88 4.81 13.63
N PHE A 164 -6.52 4.64 12.47
CA PHE A 164 -7.97 4.85 12.33
C PHE A 164 -8.72 3.54 12.60
N ASP A 165 -8.35 2.86 13.68
CA ASP A 165 -8.79 1.55 14.15
C ASP A 165 -10.17 1.58 14.83
N ILE A 166 -11.13 2.24 14.18
CA ILE A 166 -12.49 2.37 14.70
C ILE A 166 -13.15 0.98 14.76
N PRO A 167 -13.62 0.52 15.94
CA PRO A 167 -14.38 -0.71 16.06
C PRO A 167 -15.66 -0.60 15.24
N ALA A 168 -16.02 -1.67 14.53
CA ALA A 168 -17.30 -1.70 13.86
C ALA A 168 -18.45 -1.65 14.89
N ALA A 169 -19.57 -1.03 14.51
CA ALA A 169 -20.77 -1.05 15.33
C ALA A 169 -21.20 -2.50 15.57
N VAL A 170 -21.13 -2.95 16.83
CA VAL A 170 -21.63 -4.28 17.22
C VAL A 170 -23.13 -4.28 16.97
N LYS A 171 -23.57 -4.94 15.90
CA LYS A 171 -24.95 -5.43 15.84
C LYS A 171 -25.01 -6.60 16.80
N ASP A 172 -25.88 -6.53 17.80
CA ASP A 172 -26.24 -7.69 18.63
C ASP A 172 -26.63 -8.86 17.72
N SER A 173 -25.69 -9.75 17.42
CA SER A 173 -25.90 -10.99 16.70
C SER A 173 -26.46 -12.05 17.66
N SER A 174 -27.45 -11.68 18.46
CA SER A 174 -28.35 -12.65 19.06
C SER A 174 -29.40 -13.03 18.01
N ASN A 175 -29.01 -13.88 17.04
CA ASN A 175 -29.86 -14.80 16.25
C ASN A 175 -29.23 -15.14 14.87
N SER A 176 -28.15 -15.90 14.85
CA SER A 176 -27.85 -16.75 13.69
C SER A 176 -27.33 -18.08 14.18
N GLU A 177 -28.27 -19.01 14.40
CA GLU A 177 -27.99 -20.43 14.53
C GLU A 177 -27.31 -20.93 13.25
N ASP A 178 -26.20 -21.65 13.41
CA ASP A 178 -25.63 -22.68 12.55
C ASP A 178 -26.05 -22.64 11.07
N SER A 179 -25.31 -21.89 10.25
CA SER A 179 -25.18 -22.17 8.82
C SER A 179 -23.72 -22.49 8.49
N GLU A 180 -23.48 -23.67 7.92
CA GLU A 180 -22.15 -24.22 7.56
C GLU A 180 -21.36 -23.40 6.51
N ASP A 181 -21.86 -22.24 6.09
CA ASP A 181 -21.17 -21.23 5.29
C ASP A 181 -21.01 -19.95 6.13
N GLU A 182 -19.98 -19.86 6.99
CA GLU A 182 -19.68 -18.61 7.72
C GLU A 182 -19.17 -17.55 6.72
N GLU A 183 -20.10 -16.80 6.10
CA GLU A 183 -19.76 -15.61 5.33
C GLU A 183 -19.15 -14.55 6.25
N MET A 184 -18.03 -13.97 5.84
CA MET A 184 -17.38 -12.89 6.60
C MET A 184 -18.38 -11.74 6.83
N ASP A 185 -18.51 -11.33 8.09
CA ASP A 185 -19.31 -10.16 8.46
C ASP A 185 -18.67 -8.85 7.98
N GLY A 186 -19.44 -7.77 7.97
CA GLY A 186 -18.97 -6.44 7.56
C GLY A 186 -17.66 -6.00 8.24
N PRO A 187 -17.54 -6.10 9.58
CA PRO A 187 -16.30 -5.81 10.30
C PRO A 187 -15.09 -6.61 9.78
N THR A 188 -15.23 -7.93 9.66
CA THR A 188 -14.15 -8.83 9.22
C THR A 188 -13.78 -8.60 7.75
N LEU A 189 -14.74 -8.24 6.91
CA LEU A 189 -14.49 -7.82 5.53
C LEU A 189 -13.69 -6.52 5.45
N LEU A 190 -13.79 -5.62 6.42
CA LEU A 190 -12.99 -4.39 6.44
C LEU A 190 -11.64 -4.59 7.11
N HIS A 191 -11.55 -5.55 8.03
CA HIS A 191 -10.38 -5.83 8.86
C HIS A 191 -10.07 -7.33 8.92
N PRO A 192 -9.63 -7.94 7.80
CA PRO A 192 -9.45 -9.39 7.73
C PRO A 192 -8.29 -9.91 8.59
N GLY A 193 -7.34 -9.05 9.00
CA GLY A 193 -6.25 -9.39 9.91
C GLY A 193 -5.53 -10.69 9.52
N LYS A 194 -5.56 -11.68 10.43
CA LYS A 194 -4.93 -12.98 10.24
C LYS A 194 -5.49 -13.77 9.05
N ILE A 195 -6.75 -13.58 8.67
CA ILE A 195 -7.37 -14.27 7.51
C ILE A 195 -6.62 -13.91 6.21
N LEU A 196 -6.27 -12.63 6.03
CA LEU A 196 -5.50 -12.19 4.86
C LEU A 196 -4.06 -12.70 4.89
N GLU A 197 -3.46 -12.75 6.06
CA GLU A 197 -2.13 -13.33 6.27
C GLU A 197 -2.10 -14.82 5.94
N ASP A 198 -3.05 -15.59 6.44
CA ASP A 198 -3.14 -17.03 6.19
C ASP A 198 -3.39 -17.32 4.72
N ALA A 199 -4.28 -16.57 4.06
CA ALA A 199 -4.53 -16.70 2.62
C ALA A 199 -3.25 -16.41 1.79
N LEU A 200 -2.44 -15.43 2.21
CA LEU A 200 -1.13 -15.17 1.61
C LEU A 200 -0.16 -16.31 1.84
N LEU A 201 -0.02 -16.81 3.07
CA LEU A 201 0.90 -17.89 3.42
C LEU A 201 0.53 -19.19 2.69
N GLN A 202 -0.77 -19.50 2.57
CA GLN A 202 -1.26 -20.57 1.70
C GLN A 202 -0.82 -20.36 0.25
N SER A 203 -0.96 -19.14 -0.29
CA SER A 203 -0.50 -18.82 -1.65
C SER A 203 1.01 -18.93 -1.82
N ARG A 204 1.81 -18.58 -0.80
CA ARG A 204 3.27 -18.76 -0.76
C ARG A 204 3.63 -20.25 -0.79
N ALA A 205 2.94 -21.09 -0.02
CA ALA A 205 3.14 -22.54 -0.01
C ALA A 205 2.79 -23.19 -1.35
N LEU A 206 1.71 -22.73 -1.96
CA LEU A 206 1.19 -23.17 -3.25
C LEU A 206 2.04 -22.72 -4.44
N PHE A 207 2.75 -21.59 -4.32
CA PHE A 207 3.58 -20.99 -5.37
C PHE A 207 4.93 -20.50 -4.80
N PRO A 208 5.81 -21.41 -4.34
CA PRO A 208 7.00 -21.05 -3.55
C PRO A 208 8.00 -20.16 -4.30
N ASN A 209 8.09 -20.34 -5.62
CA ASN A 209 9.02 -19.61 -6.49
C ASN A 209 8.43 -18.29 -7.05
N SER A 210 7.26 -17.87 -6.58
CA SER A 210 6.61 -16.64 -7.06
C SER A 210 7.21 -15.40 -6.37
N ALA A 211 7.92 -14.58 -7.14
CA ALA A 211 8.38 -13.27 -6.67
C ALA A 211 7.22 -12.32 -6.34
N LEU A 212 6.05 -12.49 -6.98
CA LEU A 212 4.88 -11.65 -6.71
C LEU A 212 4.26 -11.95 -5.35
N TRP A 213 4.19 -13.22 -4.94
CA TRP A 213 3.69 -13.57 -3.61
C TRP A 213 4.70 -13.16 -2.52
N LEU A 214 5.99 -13.35 -2.77
CA LEU A 214 7.05 -12.87 -1.88
C LEU A 214 6.98 -11.35 -1.67
N LEU A 215 6.74 -10.58 -2.75
CA LEU A 215 6.58 -9.13 -2.66
C LEU A 215 5.43 -8.74 -1.73
N ASN A 216 4.28 -9.39 -1.86
CA ASN A 216 3.13 -9.05 -1.02
C ASN A 216 3.36 -9.45 0.45
N GLU A 217 4.12 -10.52 0.71
CA GLU A 217 4.55 -10.86 2.06
C GLU A 217 5.47 -9.79 2.66
N ALA A 218 6.43 -9.28 1.88
CA ALA A 218 7.30 -8.18 2.30
C ALA A 218 6.51 -6.88 2.57
N ARG A 219 5.45 -6.61 1.80
CA ARG A 219 4.55 -5.48 2.05
C ARG A 219 3.79 -5.63 3.37
N MET A 220 3.28 -6.83 3.65
CA MET A 220 2.57 -7.13 4.90
C MET A 220 3.51 -7.01 6.11
N LEU A 221 4.74 -7.53 6.00
CA LEU A 221 5.80 -7.31 7.02
C LEU A 221 6.06 -5.81 7.23
N SER A 222 6.19 -5.04 6.14
CA SER A 222 6.42 -3.59 6.23
C SER A 222 5.24 -2.85 6.86
N GLY A 223 4.00 -3.24 6.55
CA GLY A 223 2.78 -2.70 7.15
C GLY A 223 2.70 -2.95 8.66
N LYS A 224 3.26 -4.07 9.13
CA LYS A 224 3.38 -4.41 10.56
C LYS A 224 4.61 -3.80 11.24
N GLY A 225 5.34 -2.90 10.59
CA GLY A 225 6.56 -2.29 11.12
C GLY A 225 7.78 -3.21 11.19
N ARG A 226 7.72 -4.43 10.62
CA ARG A 226 8.83 -5.39 10.56
C ARG A 226 9.70 -5.13 9.31
N LEU A 227 10.26 -3.94 9.24
CA LEU A 227 10.90 -3.41 8.02
C LEU A 227 12.17 -4.17 7.63
N GLU A 228 13.01 -4.52 8.59
CA GLU A 228 14.25 -5.28 8.37
C GLU A 228 13.95 -6.67 7.82
N GLU A 229 12.93 -7.33 8.36
CA GLU A 229 12.48 -8.64 7.88
C GLU A 229 11.90 -8.55 6.47
N ALA A 230 11.16 -7.48 6.16
CA ALA A 230 10.67 -7.24 4.81
C ALA A 230 11.83 -7.08 3.80
N VAL A 231 12.86 -6.30 4.14
CA VAL A 231 14.06 -6.14 3.29
C VAL A 231 14.81 -7.46 3.15
N ALA A 232 15.04 -8.18 4.26
CA ALA A 232 15.70 -9.48 4.23
C ALA A 232 14.96 -10.50 3.35
N LEU A 233 13.62 -10.50 3.41
CA LEU A 233 12.79 -11.34 2.56
C LEU A 233 12.93 -10.95 1.07
N MET A 234 12.90 -9.66 0.73
CA MET A 234 13.11 -9.20 -0.65
C MET A 234 14.51 -9.51 -1.18
N ASP A 235 15.51 -9.53 -0.30
CA ASP A 235 16.90 -9.89 -0.61
C ASP A 235 17.13 -11.40 -0.75
N SER A 236 16.21 -12.23 -0.28
CA SER A 236 16.31 -13.70 -0.40
C SER A 236 16.17 -14.21 -1.83
N ILE A 237 15.76 -13.36 -2.78
CA ILE A 237 15.62 -13.73 -4.19
C ILE A 237 16.55 -12.94 -5.09
N ASP A 238 17.01 -13.62 -6.15
CA ASP A 238 17.72 -12.98 -7.24
C ASP A 238 16.74 -12.23 -8.15
N VAL A 239 16.61 -10.92 -7.91
CA VAL A 239 15.76 -10.00 -8.68
C VAL A 239 16.06 -10.05 -10.18
N SER A 240 17.30 -10.37 -10.60
CA SER A 240 17.65 -10.47 -12.02
C SER A 240 16.91 -11.60 -12.73
N LYS A 241 16.59 -12.69 -12.02
CA LYS A 241 15.86 -13.88 -12.52
C LYS A 241 14.36 -13.64 -12.66
N ILE A 242 13.81 -12.56 -12.11
CA ILE A 242 12.40 -12.20 -12.30
C ILE A 242 12.18 -11.85 -13.78
N ARG A 243 11.40 -12.69 -14.48
CA ARG A 243 11.13 -12.53 -15.92
C ARG A 243 10.17 -11.38 -16.23
N MET A 244 9.18 -11.17 -15.37
CA MET A 244 8.20 -10.11 -15.57
C MET A 244 8.78 -8.76 -15.12
N ARG A 245 9.08 -7.88 -16.09
CA ARG A 245 9.68 -6.55 -15.87
C ARG A 245 8.91 -5.73 -14.84
N GLN A 246 7.57 -5.80 -14.86
CA GLN A 246 6.70 -5.08 -13.93
C GLN A 246 6.88 -5.54 -12.48
N VAL A 247 6.94 -6.86 -12.25
CA VAL A 247 7.18 -7.42 -10.90
C VAL A 247 8.59 -7.08 -10.44
N LYS A 248 9.56 -7.11 -11.35
CA LYS A 248 10.94 -6.69 -11.06
C LYS A 248 11.01 -5.23 -10.60
N SER A 249 10.38 -4.32 -11.35
CA SER A 249 10.31 -2.90 -10.97
C SER A 249 9.62 -2.70 -9.63
N LEU A 250 8.50 -3.40 -9.38
CA LEU A 250 7.79 -3.31 -8.10
C LEU A 250 8.66 -3.81 -6.94
N MET A 251 9.33 -4.96 -7.08
CA MET A 251 10.20 -5.51 -6.05
C MET A 251 11.29 -4.52 -5.63
N ILE A 252 11.99 -3.92 -6.60
CA ILE A 252 13.05 -2.94 -6.33
C ILE A 252 12.46 -1.66 -5.73
N PHE A 253 11.32 -1.19 -6.25
CA PHE A 253 10.68 0.03 -5.76
C PHE A 253 10.19 -0.14 -4.30
N ASP A 254 9.46 -1.21 -4.00
CA ASP A 254 9.00 -1.48 -2.63
C ASP A 254 10.18 -1.67 -1.67
N ARG A 255 11.27 -2.33 -2.09
CA ARG A 255 12.49 -2.43 -1.27
C ARG A 255 13.10 -1.06 -0.99
N ALA A 256 13.22 -0.20 -2.00
CA ALA A 256 13.72 1.16 -1.80
C ALA A 256 12.85 1.97 -0.82
N ILE A 257 11.52 1.86 -0.92
CA ILE A 257 10.59 2.52 0.01
C ILE A 257 10.81 2.01 1.44
N THR A 258 10.91 0.69 1.65
CA THR A 258 11.18 0.13 2.99
C THR A 258 12.55 0.58 3.52
N LEU A 259 13.58 0.65 2.67
CA LEU A 259 14.90 1.18 3.03
C LEU A 259 14.86 2.67 3.42
N ILE A 260 14.04 3.48 2.75
CA ILE A 260 13.82 4.90 3.12
C ILE A 260 13.20 5.00 4.52
N HIS A 261 12.23 4.15 4.85
CA HIS A 261 11.63 4.12 6.19
C HIS A 261 12.65 3.67 7.26
N LEU A 262 13.60 2.81 6.88
CA LEU A 262 14.76 2.45 7.72
C LEU A 262 15.86 3.53 7.74
N HIS A 263 15.70 4.64 7.02
CA HIS A 263 16.71 5.69 6.82
C HIS A 263 18.02 5.17 6.18
N GLN A 264 17.97 4.04 5.48
CA GLN A 264 19.08 3.46 4.72
C GLN A 264 19.15 4.08 3.31
N TYR A 265 19.30 5.40 3.27
CA TYR A 265 19.13 6.21 2.06
C TYR A 265 20.13 5.90 0.94
N ASP A 266 21.35 5.47 1.27
CA ASP A 266 22.37 5.13 0.27
C ASP A 266 21.89 3.98 -0.63
N ARG A 267 21.51 2.88 0.03
CA ARG A 267 21.01 1.69 -0.65
C ARG A 267 19.67 1.97 -1.33
N ALA A 268 18.80 2.76 -0.70
CA ALA A 268 17.54 3.15 -1.32
C ALA A 268 17.75 3.96 -2.61
N ALA A 269 18.70 4.90 -2.62
CA ALA A 269 19.02 5.70 -3.80
C ALA A 269 19.58 4.82 -4.94
N GLU A 270 20.43 3.84 -4.62
CA GLU A 270 20.93 2.86 -5.59
C GLU A 270 19.79 2.04 -6.22
N ASP A 271 18.88 1.51 -5.40
CA ASP A 271 17.70 0.78 -5.87
C ASP A 271 16.83 1.67 -6.76
N ILE A 272 16.54 2.90 -6.35
CA ILE A 272 15.72 3.85 -7.12
C ILE A 272 16.38 4.17 -8.46
N LEU A 273 17.68 4.43 -8.50
CA LEU A 273 18.39 4.75 -9.74
C LEU A 273 18.43 3.54 -10.70
N SER A 274 18.52 2.32 -10.18
CA SER A 274 18.44 1.10 -11.01
C SER A 274 17.11 0.97 -11.75
N LEU A 275 16.03 1.59 -11.25
CA LEU A 275 14.73 1.62 -11.93
C LEU A 275 14.76 2.43 -13.22
N LEU A 276 15.75 3.29 -13.46
CA LEU A 276 15.88 4.02 -14.72
C LEU A 276 16.12 3.06 -15.91
N ASP A 277 16.84 1.95 -15.67
CA ASP A 277 17.13 0.93 -16.67
C ASP A 277 15.98 -0.08 -16.81
N ILE A 278 15.13 -0.22 -15.79
CA ILE A 278 14.10 -1.26 -15.71
C ILE A 278 12.69 -0.68 -15.94
N SER A 279 12.40 0.57 -15.64
CA SER A 279 11.07 1.17 -15.81
C SER A 279 11.02 2.05 -17.06
N ASP A 280 9.86 2.08 -17.73
CA ASP A 280 9.61 3.06 -18.80
C ASP A 280 9.03 4.39 -18.29
N TRP A 281 8.60 4.42 -17.03
CA TRP A 281 7.87 5.54 -16.43
C TRP A 281 8.66 6.20 -15.30
N SER A 282 8.31 7.45 -14.98
CA SER A 282 8.71 8.16 -13.75
C SER A 282 10.21 8.38 -13.55
N HIS A 283 10.98 8.48 -14.64
CA HIS A 283 12.44 8.72 -14.57
C HIS A 283 12.82 10.02 -13.84
N ALA A 284 12.06 11.10 -14.06
CA ALA A 284 12.24 12.34 -13.31
C ALA A 284 12.03 12.13 -11.81
N PHE A 285 10.98 11.41 -11.43
CA PHE A 285 10.68 11.08 -10.04
C PHE A 285 11.76 10.22 -9.39
N TYR A 286 12.20 9.14 -10.04
CA TYR A 286 13.27 8.30 -9.48
C TYR A 286 14.56 9.09 -9.29
N THR A 287 14.94 9.90 -10.27
CA THR A 287 16.14 10.75 -10.17
C THR A 287 16.02 11.75 -9.01
N TYR A 288 14.89 12.46 -8.93
CA TYR A 288 14.63 13.40 -7.84
C TYR A 288 14.66 12.71 -6.47
N PHE A 289 13.99 11.56 -6.33
CA PHE A 289 13.85 10.87 -5.07
C PHE A 289 15.19 10.30 -4.57
N ALA A 290 16.02 9.76 -5.47
CA ALA A 290 17.40 9.40 -5.16
C ALA A 290 18.23 10.61 -4.72
N GLY A 291 18.07 11.76 -5.38
CA GLY A 291 18.68 13.02 -4.96
C GLY A 291 18.26 13.45 -3.54
N CYS A 292 16.99 13.28 -3.19
CA CYS A 292 16.47 13.55 -1.84
C CYS A 292 17.07 12.59 -0.79
N CYS A 293 17.29 11.33 -1.15
CA CYS A 293 17.98 10.37 -0.28
C CYS A 293 19.42 10.81 0.01
N TYR A 294 20.17 11.22 -1.01
CA TYR A 294 21.53 11.74 -0.81
C TYR A 294 21.56 13.07 -0.04
N LEU A 295 20.54 13.92 -0.21
CA LEU A 295 20.40 15.14 0.59
C LEU A 295 20.32 14.80 2.08
N GLU A 296 19.50 13.82 2.47
CA GLU A 296 19.39 13.46 3.88
C GLU A 296 20.64 12.77 4.41
N ASN A 297 21.34 11.94 3.62
CA ASN A 297 22.64 11.41 4.05
C ASN A 297 23.65 12.53 4.32
N TRP A 298 23.71 13.56 3.45
CA TRP A 298 24.56 14.72 3.66
C TRP A 298 24.18 15.49 4.94
N ARG A 299 22.88 15.75 5.15
CA ARG A 299 22.36 16.42 6.36
C ARG A 299 22.64 15.62 7.64
N MET A 300 22.45 14.31 7.62
CA MET A 300 22.78 13.43 8.74
C MET A 300 24.28 13.46 9.06
N CYS A 301 25.15 13.60 8.06
CA CYS A 301 26.58 13.81 8.27
C CYS A 301 26.87 15.18 8.92
N GLU A 302 26.21 16.26 8.46
CA GLU A 302 26.32 17.60 9.05
C GLU A 302 25.89 17.63 10.52
N MET A 303 24.81 16.92 10.84
CA MET A 303 24.28 16.82 12.21
C MET A 303 25.07 15.87 13.12
N GLY A 304 26.02 15.11 12.57
CA GLY A 304 26.75 14.07 13.31
C GLY A 304 25.91 12.84 13.65
N LEU A 305 24.73 12.66 13.02
CA LEU A 305 23.87 11.49 13.14
C LEU A 305 24.43 10.29 12.35
N MET A 306 25.22 10.55 11.32
CA MET A 306 25.91 9.54 10.51
C MET A 306 27.39 9.89 10.37
N LYS A 307 28.27 8.89 10.49
CA LYS A 307 29.68 9.02 10.12
C LYS A 307 29.91 8.38 8.77
N SER A 308 30.30 9.16 7.77
CA SER A 308 30.61 8.68 6.43
C SER A 308 31.75 9.49 5.83
N ASP A 309 32.66 8.82 5.13
CA ASP A 309 33.69 9.43 4.30
C ASP A 309 33.14 9.95 2.96
N LYS A 310 31.89 9.59 2.62
CA LYS A 310 31.21 10.00 1.38
C LYS A 310 30.43 11.31 1.48
N LYS A 311 30.58 12.09 2.57
CA LYS A 311 29.82 13.32 2.80
C LYS A 311 29.82 14.28 1.59
N ASP A 312 30.99 14.53 1.01
CA ASP A 312 31.13 15.42 -0.15
C ASP A 312 30.49 14.81 -1.42
N GLU A 313 30.53 13.49 -1.55
CA GLU A 313 29.86 12.77 -2.64
C GLU A 313 28.33 12.88 -2.52
N TYR A 314 27.79 12.74 -1.31
CA TYR A 314 26.36 12.90 -1.05
C TYR A 314 25.88 14.30 -1.41
N GLN A 315 26.61 15.34 -1.00
CA GLN A 315 26.30 16.72 -1.36
C GLN A 315 26.24 16.89 -2.88
N LYS A 316 27.27 16.43 -3.59
CA LYS A 316 27.35 16.55 -5.05
C LYS A 316 26.22 15.79 -5.75
N LYS A 317 25.94 14.55 -5.34
CA LYS A 317 24.87 13.74 -5.93
C LYS A 317 23.48 14.33 -5.64
N ALA A 318 23.26 14.86 -4.45
CA ALA A 318 22.02 15.52 -4.09
C ALA A 318 21.76 16.74 -5.00
N GLU A 319 22.75 17.62 -5.15
CA GLU A 319 22.67 18.77 -6.04
C GLU A 319 22.40 18.35 -7.49
N GLU A 320 23.22 17.44 -8.02
CA GLU A 320 23.09 16.99 -9.40
C GLU A 320 21.70 16.38 -9.66
N LEU A 321 21.29 15.40 -8.86
CA LEU A 321 20.08 14.63 -9.13
C LEU A 321 18.80 15.45 -8.88
N ILE A 322 18.74 16.26 -7.82
CA ILE A 322 17.55 17.08 -7.52
C ILE A 322 17.32 18.08 -8.66
N PHE A 323 18.33 18.89 -9.00
CA PHE A 323 18.12 20.01 -9.92
C PHE A 323 18.12 19.61 -11.40
N THR A 324 18.69 18.46 -11.76
CA THR A 324 18.63 17.95 -13.14
C THR A 324 17.45 17.01 -13.39
N SER A 325 16.77 16.50 -12.34
CA SER A 325 15.59 15.62 -12.48
C SER A 325 14.51 16.18 -13.40
N VAL A 326 14.25 17.50 -13.33
CA VAL A 326 13.25 18.20 -14.15
C VAL A 326 13.58 18.16 -15.65
N ASN A 327 14.85 17.97 -16.02
CA ASN A 327 15.25 17.82 -17.42
C ASN A 327 14.80 16.48 -18.03
N LEU A 328 14.32 15.55 -17.21
CA LEU A 328 13.78 14.25 -17.64
C LEU A 328 12.26 14.30 -17.85
N LEU A 329 11.60 15.40 -17.49
CA LEU A 329 10.16 15.59 -17.70
C LEU A 329 9.83 15.63 -19.21
N GLY A 330 8.73 14.98 -19.60
CA GLY A 330 8.22 15.00 -20.98
C GLY A 330 9.07 14.27 -22.03
N LYS A 331 10.30 13.83 -21.73
CA LYS A 331 11.20 13.17 -22.69
C LYS A 331 10.66 11.85 -23.27
N LYS A 332 9.75 11.16 -22.59
CA LYS A 332 9.09 9.93 -23.09
C LYS A 332 7.64 10.12 -23.53
N THR A 333 7.02 11.26 -23.23
CA THR A 333 5.58 11.49 -23.44
C THR A 333 5.33 12.85 -24.09
N PHE A 334 5.78 13.00 -25.34
CA PHE A 334 5.77 14.24 -26.12
C PHE A 334 4.37 14.86 -26.37
N LYS A 335 3.27 14.29 -25.84
CA LYS A 335 1.88 14.78 -25.99
C LYS A 335 0.95 14.54 -24.78
N SER A 336 1.41 14.02 -23.64
CA SER A 336 0.54 13.83 -22.47
C SER A 336 0.74 14.96 -21.45
N LYS A 337 -0.33 15.33 -20.73
CA LYS A 337 -0.19 16.16 -19.52
C LYS A 337 0.82 15.51 -18.56
N ASN A 338 1.61 16.32 -17.87
CA ASN A 338 2.53 15.86 -16.82
C ASN A 338 1.74 15.03 -15.79
N LEU A 339 2.34 13.90 -15.36
CA LEU A 339 1.75 13.09 -14.31
C LEU A 339 1.71 13.88 -12.98
N PRO A 340 0.86 13.49 -12.01
CA PRO A 340 0.78 14.21 -10.74
C PRO A 340 2.12 14.34 -10.00
N LEU A 341 2.95 13.28 -9.99
CA LEU A 341 4.31 13.34 -9.40
C LEU A 341 5.26 14.24 -10.19
N ASP A 342 5.12 14.29 -11.52
CA ASP A 342 5.94 15.16 -12.37
C ASP A 342 5.68 16.65 -12.06
N ARG A 343 4.41 17.01 -11.85
CA ARG A 343 3.99 18.36 -11.42
C ARG A 343 4.58 18.70 -10.04
N PHE A 344 4.50 17.76 -9.10
CA PHE A 344 5.04 17.91 -7.75
C PHE A 344 6.55 18.21 -7.78
N ILE A 345 7.34 17.40 -8.50
CA ILE A 345 8.79 17.58 -8.60
C ILE A 345 9.14 18.93 -9.22
N LEU A 346 8.49 19.26 -10.34
CA LEU A 346 8.73 20.53 -11.03
C LEU A 346 8.54 21.71 -10.07
N ARG A 347 7.42 21.72 -9.34
CA ARG A 347 7.10 22.75 -8.35
C ARG A 347 8.14 22.82 -7.23
N LYS A 348 8.51 21.69 -6.61
CA LYS A 348 9.51 21.67 -5.52
C LYS A 348 10.87 22.17 -6.00
N VAL A 349 11.33 21.73 -7.17
CA VAL A 349 12.63 22.16 -7.72
C VAL A 349 12.61 23.65 -8.08
N GLU A 350 11.50 24.19 -8.59
CA GLU A 350 11.33 25.63 -8.82
C GLU A 350 11.34 26.44 -7.51
N GLN A 351 10.66 25.97 -6.46
CA GLN A 351 10.71 26.58 -5.13
C GLN A 351 12.14 26.63 -4.58
N PHE A 352 12.89 25.53 -4.68
CA PHE A 352 14.27 25.47 -4.18
C PHE A 352 15.18 26.44 -4.92
N LYS A 353 15.03 26.56 -6.25
CA LYS A 353 15.77 27.54 -7.06
C LYS A 353 15.43 28.98 -6.67
N ALA A 354 14.14 29.28 -6.53
CA ALA A 354 13.68 30.61 -6.13
C ALA A 354 14.21 30.97 -4.73
N LYS A 355 14.16 30.04 -3.77
CA LYS A 355 14.65 30.29 -2.41
C LYS A 355 16.16 30.47 -2.35
N LYS A 356 16.92 29.70 -3.15
CA LYS A 356 18.36 29.92 -3.32
C LYS A 356 18.66 31.34 -3.80
N GLU A 357 17.96 31.79 -4.84
CA GLU A 357 18.14 33.13 -5.42
C GLU A 357 17.76 34.23 -4.43
N GLU A 358 16.65 34.07 -3.71
CA GLU A 358 16.18 34.98 -2.66
C GLU A 358 17.21 35.15 -1.54
N LEU A 359 17.82 34.04 -1.08
CA LEU A 359 18.78 34.04 0.02
C LEU A 359 20.22 34.36 -0.42
N GLY A 360 20.51 34.35 -1.72
CA GLY A 360 21.85 34.60 -2.26
C GLY A 360 22.90 33.56 -1.82
N VAL A 361 22.49 32.34 -1.52
CA VAL A 361 23.39 31.25 -1.07
C VAL A 361 24.11 30.60 -2.26
N GLU A 362 25.38 30.23 -2.07
CA GLU A 362 26.19 29.60 -3.12
C GLU A 362 25.74 28.16 -3.39
N ASN A 363 25.69 27.35 -2.32
CA ASN A 363 25.24 25.96 -2.36
C ASN A 363 23.71 25.92 -2.54
N PRO A 364 23.19 25.35 -3.64
CA PRO A 364 21.77 25.33 -3.91
C PRO A 364 20.98 24.45 -2.92
N LEU A 365 21.62 23.51 -2.23
CA LEU A 365 20.97 22.68 -1.20
C LEU A 365 20.60 23.50 0.06
N ASP A 366 21.27 24.63 0.29
CA ASP A 366 20.94 25.55 1.39
C ASP A 366 19.63 26.31 1.15
N GLY A 367 19.09 26.26 -0.08
CA GLY A 367 17.75 26.75 -0.42
C GLY A 367 16.61 25.77 -0.10
N ILE A 368 16.93 24.56 0.39
CA ILE A 368 15.93 23.54 0.72
C ILE A 368 15.69 23.58 2.23
N ALA A 369 14.51 24.03 2.67
CA ALA A 369 14.21 24.14 4.11
C ALA A 369 13.74 22.81 4.71
N THR A 370 12.73 22.20 4.09
CA THR A 370 12.09 20.97 4.58
C THR A 370 12.85 19.72 4.12
N SER A 371 12.43 18.55 4.59
CA SER A 371 12.95 17.27 4.10
C SER A 371 12.04 16.71 2.99
N PRO A 372 12.48 16.74 1.71
CA PRO A 372 11.63 16.29 0.62
C PRO A 372 11.44 14.77 0.61
N VAL A 373 12.37 14.00 1.20
CA VAL A 373 12.20 12.54 1.34
C VAL A 373 11.05 12.23 2.30
N HIS A 374 10.88 13.01 3.36
CA HIS A 374 9.82 12.83 4.35
C HIS A 374 8.45 13.34 3.85
N GLU A 375 8.43 14.35 2.99
CA GLU A 375 7.22 14.71 2.23
C GLU A 375 6.77 13.55 1.33
N ILE A 376 7.69 12.94 0.58
CA ILE A 376 7.38 11.78 -0.26
C ILE A 376 6.97 10.57 0.59
N SER A 377 7.66 10.33 1.70
CA SER A 377 7.40 9.19 2.61
C SER A 377 5.96 9.19 3.12
N TYR A 378 5.37 10.37 3.37
CA TYR A 378 3.95 10.47 3.73
C TYR A 378 3.02 9.83 2.67
N PHE A 379 3.29 10.06 1.38
CA PHE A 379 2.49 9.50 0.28
C PHE A 379 2.70 7.99 0.04
N TYR A 380 3.71 7.41 0.67
CA TYR A 380 4.02 5.97 0.64
C TYR A 380 3.89 5.32 2.04
N ASN A 381 3.10 5.95 2.93
CA ASN A 381 2.75 5.46 4.26
C ASN A 381 3.94 5.23 5.20
N GLY A 382 5.01 6.01 5.06
CA GLY A 382 6.23 5.84 5.86
C GLY A 382 6.00 6.01 7.35
N TYR A 383 5.26 7.02 7.76
CA TYR A 383 4.98 7.28 9.19
C TYR A 383 4.21 6.14 9.86
N ASN A 384 3.41 5.38 9.11
CA ASN A 384 2.68 4.24 9.66
C ASN A 384 3.53 2.98 9.79
N ARG A 385 4.65 2.94 9.06
CA ARG A 385 5.52 1.76 8.94
C ARG A 385 6.81 1.88 9.72
N MET A 386 7.27 3.09 9.99
CA MET A 386 8.48 3.34 10.77
C MET A 386 8.32 2.83 12.20
N SER A 387 9.36 2.16 12.72
CA SER A 387 9.47 1.82 14.14
C SER A 387 9.64 3.09 14.99
N GLU A 388 9.49 2.95 16.30
CA GLU A 388 9.72 4.05 17.26
C GLU A 388 11.13 4.66 17.09
N GLU A 389 12.16 3.83 16.92
CA GLU A 389 13.54 4.28 16.68
C GLU A 389 13.65 5.17 15.43
N HIS A 390 13.02 4.75 14.34
CA HIS A 390 13.05 5.49 13.07
C HIS A 390 12.19 6.76 13.12
N LEU A 391 11.10 6.76 13.87
CA LEU A 391 10.29 7.96 14.12
C LEU A 391 11.04 8.99 14.97
N GLU A 392 11.78 8.55 15.98
CA GLU A 392 12.64 9.44 16.77
C GLU A 392 13.77 10.04 15.92
N LEU A 393 14.38 9.24 15.02
CA LEU A 393 15.36 9.76 14.07
C LEU A 393 14.72 10.78 13.11
N THR A 394 13.53 10.49 12.58
CA THR A 394 12.75 11.41 11.74
C THR A 394 12.49 12.74 12.47
N LYS A 395 12.06 12.68 13.74
CA LYS A 395 11.81 13.86 14.58
C LYS A 395 13.06 14.73 14.71
N LYS A 396 14.22 14.15 14.97
CA LYS A 396 15.50 14.88 15.04
C LYS A 396 15.84 15.53 13.71
N MET A 397 15.74 14.80 12.60
CA MET A 397 16.02 15.33 11.26
C MET A 397 15.11 16.53 10.92
N LEU A 398 13.82 16.47 11.27
CA LEU A 398 12.86 17.54 11.00
C LEU A 398 13.03 18.77 11.89
N THR A 399 13.55 18.63 13.12
CA THR A 399 13.53 19.70 14.12
C THR A 399 14.89 20.30 14.45
N GLU A 400 15.96 19.50 14.36
CA GLU A 400 17.31 19.88 14.80
C GLU A 400 18.22 20.33 13.64
N TYR A 401 17.94 19.91 12.40
CA TYR A 401 18.71 20.39 11.25
C TYR A 401 18.55 21.91 11.09
N ARG A 402 19.63 22.57 10.66
CA ARG A 402 19.69 24.02 10.43
C ARG A 402 20.42 24.29 9.13
N ASN A 403 19.87 25.19 8.33
CA ASN A 403 20.50 25.79 7.17
C ASN A 403 19.88 27.18 6.93
N PRO A 404 20.42 27.99 6.00
CA PRO A 404 19.88 29.32 5.70
C PRO A 404 18.38 29.33 5.35
N ALA A 405 17.87 28.35 4.61
CA ALA A 405 16.45 28.30 4.28
C ALA A 405 15.52 28.01 5.47
N ILE A 406 15.96 27.20 6.45
CA ILE A 406 15.22 26.99 7.71
C ILE A 406 15.26 28.26 8.55
N GLU A 407 16.41 28.93 8.64
CA GLU A 407 16.58 30.16 9.41
C GLU A 407 15.78 31.34 8.85
N ALA A 408 15.40 31.28 7.57
CA ALA A 408 14.54 32.26 6.93
C ALA A 408 13.08 32.22 7.45
N LEU A 409 12.68 31.16 8.17
CA LEU A 409 11.34 30.99 8.76
C LEU A 409 10.20 31.23 7.77
N ASP A 410 10.36 30.71 6.55
CA ASP A 410 9.34 30.79 5.52
C ASP A 410 8.04 30.12 5.99
N SER A 411 6.92 30.86 5.91
CA SER A 411 5.68 30.39 6.51
C SER A 411 5.10 29.14 5.85
N ASP A 412 5.41 28.87 4.58
CA ASP A 412 4.90 27.69 3.87
C ASP A 412 5.79 26.48 4.13
N GLN A 413 7.10 26.68 4.28
CA GLN A 413 8.02 25.63 4.72
C GLN A 413 7.80 25.23 6.18
N GLU A 414 7.56 26.19 7.08
CA GLU A 414 7.22 25.92 8.48
C GLU A 414 5.92 25.12 8.60
N LEU A 415 4.92 25.39 7.76
CA LEU A 415 3.67 24.63 7.72
C LEU A 415 3.92 23.15 7.43
N ILE A 416 4.74 22.85 6.41
CA ILE A 416 5.08 21.46 6.04
C ILE A 416 5.85 20.79 7.18
N LYS A 417 6.86 21.47 7.74
CA LYS A 417 7.64 20.96 8.87
C LYS A 417 6.73 20.63 10.04
N ASP A 418 5.89 21.56 10.48
CA ASP A 418 5.00 21.39 11.62
C ASP A 418 3.95 20.30 11.37
N LEU A 419 3.47 20.15 10.14
CA LEU A 419 2.63 19.01 9.74
C LEU A 419 3.38 17.67 9.88
N LEU A 420 4.58 17.54 9.34
CA LEU A 420 5.34 16.28 9.44
C LEU A 420 5.75 15.95 10.88
N VAL A 421 6.08 16.98 11.68
CA VAL A 421 6.39 16.82 13.11
C VAL A 421 5.16 16.39 13.91
N SER A 422 3.98 16.98 13.67
CA SER A 422 2.76 16.56 14.36
C SER A 422 2.43 15.10 14.07
N LEU A 423 2.56 14.65 12.82
CA LEU A 423 2.40 13.25 12.43
C LEU A 423 3.37 12.33 13.16
N THR A 424 4.64 12.73 13.24
CA THR A 424 5.66 11.97 13.95
C THR A 424 5.30 11.83 15.43
N LEU A 425 4.87 12.91 16.07
CA LEU A 425 4.45 12.90 17.48
C LEU A 425 3.22 12.03 17.72
N ARG A 426 2.23 12.04 16.80
CA ARG A 426 1.08 11.13 16.86
C ARG A 426 1.53 9.68 16.90
N ARG A 427 2.45 9.31 16.01
CA ARG A 427 2.95 7.93 15.88
C ARG A 427 3.86 7.51 17.03
N LEU A 428 4.51 8.46 17.70
CA LEU A 428 5.26 8.24 18.94
C LEU A 428 4.36 8.19 20.19
N GLY A 429 3.05 8.36 20.06
CA GLY A 429 2.11 8.37 21.18
C GLY A 429 1.98 9.72 21.91
N HIS A 430 2.69 10.77 21.45
CA HIS A 430 2.56 12.14 21.94
C HIS A 430 1.36 12.85 21.28
N ILE A 431 0.17 12.26 21.43
CA ILE A 431 -1.03 12.62 20.65
C ILE A 431 -1.43 14.08 20.87
N GLN A 432 -1.52 14.53 22.14
CA GLN A 432 -1.94 15.91 22.44
C GLN A 432 -0.94 16.93 21.90
N GLU A 433 0.36 16.72 22.10
CA GLU A 433 1.41 17.64 21.62
C GLU A 433 1.38 17.77 20.09
N GLY A 434 1.21 16.64 19.38
CA GLY A 434 1.04 16.66 17.93
C GLY A 434 -0.22 17.42 17.50
N CYS A 435 -1.34 17.22 18.21
CA CYS A 435 -2.59 17.91 17.94
C CYS A 435 -2.46 19.43 18.14
N ASP A 436 -1.79 19.86 19.22
CA ASP A 436 -1.58 21.27 19.53
C ASP A 436 -0.77 21.96 18.43
N ILE A 437 0.30 21.31 17.91
CA ILE A 437 1.05 21.84 16.76
C ILE A 437 0.14 22.02 15.54
N LEU A 438 -0.72 21.03 15.27
CA LEU A 438 -1.61 21.06 14.12
C LEU A 438 -2.63 22.21 14.25
N ASP A 439 -3.24 22.37 15.43
CA ASP A 439 -4.25 23.39 15.70
C ASP A 439 -3.69 24.81 15.78
N GLU A 440 -2.51 24.99 16.38
CA GLU A 440 -1.93 26.31 16.64
C GLU A 440 -1.07 26.83 15.48
N LYS A 441 -0.36 25.93 14.78
CA LYS A 441 0.66 26.33 13.78
C LYS A 441 0.29 26.00 12.35
N VAL A 442 -0.43 24.90 12.11
CA VAL A 442 -0.72 24.41 10.75
C VAL A 442 -2.08 24.90 10.25
N LEU A 443 -3.18 24.54 10.92
CA LEU A 443 -4.54 24.86 10.46
C LEU A 443 -4.79 26.37 10.26
N PRO A 444 -4.36 27.28 11.16
CA PRO A 444 -4.65 28.72 11.02
C PRO A 444 -4.04 29.36 9.77
N LYS A 445 -3.07 28.70 9.11
CA LYS A 445 -2.41 29.18 7.90
C LYS A 445 -3.28 29.08 6.65
N PHE A 446 -4.27 28.19 6.65
CA PHE A 446 -5.12 27.95 5.48
C PHE A 446 -6.60 27.74 5.80
N PHE A 447 -6.96 27.56 7.07
CA PHE A 447 -8.31 27.25 7.53
C PHE A 447 -8.76 28.22 8.62
N SER A 448 -10.01 28.66 8.54
CA SER A 448 -10.66 29.43 9.60
C SER A 448 -12.17 29.23 9.59
N ILE A 449 -12.79 29.39 10.76
CA ILE A 449 -14.25 29.41 10.91
C ILE A 449 -14.67 30.82 11.28
N GLN A 450 -15.49 31.46 10.43
CA GLN A 450 -16.00 32.81 10.66
C GLN A 450 -17.53 32.79 10.58
N ASN A 451 -18.22 33.15 11.67
CA ASN A 451 -19.69 33.14 11.77
C ASN A 451 -20.32 31.78 11.37
N GLY A 452 -19.71 30.68 11.79
CA GLY A 452 -20.16 29.31 11.45
C GLY A 452 -19.93 28.91 9.98
N LYS A 453 -19.28 29.75 9.17
CA LYS A 453 -18.88 29.42 7.79
C LYS A 453 -17.40 29.08 7.74
N VAL A 454 -17.10 27.96 7.10
CA VAL A 454 -15.73 27.54 6.82
C VAL A 454 -15.15 28.38 5.69
N LYS A 455 -13.95 28.91 5.90
CA LYS A 455 -13.18 29.63 4.89
C LYS A 455 -11.82 28.97 4.71
N TYR A 456 -11.53 28.60 3.46
CA TYR A 456 -10.23 28.08 3.04
C TYR A 456 -9.42 29.17 2.33
N ILE A 457 -8.14 29.30 2.68
CA ILE A 457 -7.17 30.08 1.92
C ILE A 457 -6.51 29.12 0.94
N LYS A 458 -6.82 29.31 -0.34
CA LYS A 458 -6.18 28.55 -1.41
C LYS A 458 -4.76 29.09 -1.59
N LYS A 459 -3.76 28.25 -1.36
CA LYS A 459 -2.39 28.57 -1.75
C LYS A 459 -1.85 27.59 -2.79
N THR A 460 -0.79 28.02 -3.48
CA THR A 460 -0.23 27.32 -4.65
C THR A 460 1.11 26.66 -4.36
N GLU A 461 1.70 26.96 -3.21
CA GLU A 461 3.02 26.53 -2.81
C GLU A 461 3.00 25.02 -2.55
N ASP A 462 2.24 24.52 -1.57
CA ASP A 462 2.16 23.10 -1.24
C ASP A 462 0.72 22.64 -0.96
N PRO A 463 -0.14 22.61 -2.01
CA PRO A 463 -1.58 22.44 -1.84
C PRO A 463 -2.02 21.06 -1.31
N TRP A 464 -1.15 20.06 -1.35
CA TRP A 464 -1.40 18.73 -0.81
C TRP A 464 -1.46 18.72 0.72
N ALA A 465 -0.79 19.66 1.40
CA ALA A 465 -0.66 19.70 2.85
C ALA A 465 -1.99 20.04 3.54
N TYR A 466 -2.89 20.76 2.88
CA TYR A 466 -4.13 21.28 3.48
C TYR A 466 -5.20 20.20 3.72
N PRO A 467 -5.65 19.44 2.71
CA PRO A 467 -6.58 18.33 2.94
C PRO A 467 -5.94 17.23 3.78
N THR A 468 -4.62 17.08 3.71
CA THR A 468 -3.84 16.20 4.59
C THR A 468 -3.95 16.63 6.04
N ALA A 469 -3.66 17.90 6.38
CA ALA A 469 -3.76 18.40 7.74
C ALA A 469 -5.18 18.26 8.33
N LEU A 470 -6.23 18.49 7.51
CA LEU A 470 -7.62 18.28 7.93
C LEU A 470 -7.94 16.79 8.16
N TYR A 471 -7.46 15.91 7.30
CA TYR A 471 -7.57 14.45 7.47
C TYR A 471 -6.90 13.99 8.76
N GLU A 472 -5.68 14.46 9.00
CA GLU A 472 -4.87 14.11 10.16
C GLU A 472 -5.46 14.67 11.45
N ARG A 473 -6.09 15.84 11.41
CA ARG A 473 -6.81 16.38 12.57
C ARG A 473 -7.96 15.47 13.02
N ALA A 474 -8.66 14.82 12.08
CA ALA A 474 -9.68 13.82 12.39
C ALA A 474 -9.09 12.61 13.11
N LEU A 475 -7.91 12.15 12.69
CA LEU A 475 -7.16 11.09 13.36
C LEU A 475 -6.77 11.50 14.79
N PHE A 476 -6.30 12.72 15.00
CA PHE A 476 -6.03 13.22 16.35
C PHE A 476 -7.29 13.23 17.23
N THR A 477 -8.42 13.70 16.72
CA THR A 477 -9.71 13.62 17.44
C THR A 477 -10.02 12.19 17.84
N TRP A 478 -9.95 11.24 16.89
CA TRP A 478 -10.16 9.82 17.16
C TRP A 478 -9.24 9.29 18.26
N LYS A 479 -7.92 9.55 18.18
CA LYS A 479 -6.96 9.05 19.17
C LYS A 479 -7.10 9.69 20.56
N LEU A 480 -7.62 10.92 20.64
CA LEU A 480 -7.82 11.63 21.91
C LEU A 480 -9.15 11.27 22.58
N GLU A 481 -10.22 11.12 21.80
CA GLU A 481 -11.60 11.07 22.32
C GLU A 481 -12.31 9.74 22.02
N GLY A 482 -11.73 8.86 21.20
CA GLY A 482 -12.32 7.59 20.83
C GLY A 482 -13.70 7.75 20.20
N MET A 483 -14.66 6.93 20.64
CA MET A 483 -16.03 6.92 20.10
C MET A 483 -16.75 8.28 20.26
N ASP A 484 -16.49 9.00 21.35
CA ASP A 484 -17.12 10.30 21.62
C ASP A 484 -16.66 11.37 20.61
N GLY A 485 -15.46 11.23 20.06
CA GLY A 485 -14.88 12.12 19.06
C GLY A 485 -15.23 11.78 17.61
N LEU A 486 -15.94 10.68 17.34
CA LEU A 486 -16.28 10.28 15.96
C LEU A 486 -17.13 11.32 15.21
N PRO A 487 -18.14 11.97 15.81
CA PRO A 487 -18.90 13.02 15.14
C PRO A 487 -18.02 14.20 14.70
N GLU A 488 -17.07 14.62 15.54
CA GLU A 488 -16.11 15.68 15.20
C GLU A 488 -15.10 15.21 14.15
N SER A 489 -14.59 13.97 14.28
CA SER A 489 -13.71 13.35 13.28
C SER A 489 -14.35 13.35 11.90
N LYS A 490 -15.64 13.00 11.82
CA LYS A 490 -16.43 13.08 10.59
C LYS A 490 -16.48 14.50 10.03
N GLU A 491 -16.67 15.51 10.89
CA GLU A 491 -16.70 16.90 10.45
C GLU A 491 -15.35 17.33 9.84
N TRP A 492 -14.23 16.97 10.47
CA TRP A 492 -12.89 17.20 9.93
C TRP A 492 -12.66 16.52 8.58
N LEU A 493 -13.10 15.27 8.43
CA LEU A 493 -13.01 14.54 7.16
C LEU A 493 -13.89 15.16 6.06
N LEU A 494 -15.10 15.61 6.40
CA LEU A 494 -15.98 16.32 5.46
C LEU A 494 -15.38 17.67 5.04
N ARG A 495 -14.70 18.38 5.96
CA ARG A 495 -13.92 19.59 5.64
C ARG A 495 -12.78 19.25 4.68
N ALA A 496 -12.03 18.18 4.95
CA ALA A 496 -10.95 17.70 4.08
C ALA A 496 -11.46 17.35 2.67
N GLN A 497 -12.59 16.64 2.57
CA GLN A 497 -13.25 16.32 1.30
C GLN A 497 -13.75 17.58 0.57
N GLY A 498 -14.22 18.57 1.32
CA GLY A 498 -14.71 19.85 0.82
C GLY A 498 -13.60 20.78 0.29
N TYR A 499 -12.32 20.49 0.55
CA TYR A 499 -11.19 21.17 -0.05
C TYR A 499 -11.02 20.74 -1.52
N ALA A 500 -11.98 21.14 -2.36
CA ALA A 500 -12.08 20.77 -3.76
C ALA A 500 -11.19 21.68 -4.64
N ASP A 501 -9.90 21.38 -4.68
CA ASP A 501 -8.96 21.90 -5.68
C ASP A 501 -8.20 20.76 -6.36
N ASP A 502 -7.82 20.95 -7.63
CA ASP A 502 -6.92 20.03 -8.34
C ASP A 502 -5.48 20.27 -7.87
N TYR A 503 -5.05 19.51 -6.87
CA TYR A 503 -3.65 19.49 -6.41
C TYR A 503 -2.94 18.20 -6.82
N GLU A 504 -1.61 18.21 -6.81
CA GLU A 504 -0.83 17.00 -7.10
C GLU A 504 -1.17 15.90 -6.10
N LEU A 505 -1.35 14.67 -6.57
CA LEU A 505 -1.69 13.51 -5.74
C LEU A 505 -3.06 13.60 -5.04
N SER A 506 -3.93 14.51 -5.45
CA SER A 506 -5.30 14.65 -4.93
C SER A 506 -6.13 13.37 -4.97
N THR A 507 -5.92 12.51 -5.97
CA THR A 507 -6.55 11.19 -6.02
C THR A 507 -6.19 10.32 -4.82
N ARG A 508 -4.93 10.37 -4.36
CA ARG A 508 -4.47 9.52 -3.23
C ARG A 508 -5.04 10.01 -1.90
N VAL A 509 -4.89 11.30 -1.63
CA VAL A 509 -5.41 11.93 -0.40
C VAL A 509 -6.93 11.86 -0.37
N GLY A 510 -7.60 12.11 -1.50
CA GLY A 510 -9.05 12.00 -1.63
C GLY A 510 -9.59 10.58 -1.40
N MET A 511 -8.90 9.55 -1.90
CA MET A 511 -9.25 8.16 -1.61
C MET A 511 -9.11 7.83 -0.12
N LYS A 512 -8.03 8.28 0.54
CA LYS A 512 -7.85 8.13 1.99
C LYS A 512 -8.97 8.79 2.80
N ILE A 513 -9.30 10.04 2.47
CA ILE A 513 -10.40 10.78 3.12
C ILE A 513 -11.72 10.04 2.93
N LYS A 514 -12.02 9.57 1.71
CA LYS A 514 -13.28 8.86 1.45
C LYS A 514 -13.36 7.55 2.23
N ALA A 515 -12.28 6.76 2.25
CA ALA A 515 -12.24 5.51 2.99
C ALA A 515 -12.43 5.74 4.51
N ALA A 516 -11.81 6.79 5.07
CA ALA A 516 -12.02 7.17 6.46
C ALA A 516 -13.45 7.63 6.74
N ILE A 517 -14.06 8.45 5.88
CA ILE A 517 -15.48 8.86 6.03
C ILE A 517 -16.38 7.64 6.11
N ASP A 518 -16.21 6.69 5.17
CA ASP A 518 -17.04 5.49 5.14
C ASP A 518 -16.85 4.63 6.39
N ARG A 519 -15.64 4.61 6.98
CA ARG A 519 -15.38 3.92 8.26
C ARG A 519 -16.09 4.59 9.43
N VAL A 520 -16.02 5.92 9.52
CA VAL A 520 -16.76 6.68 10.55
C VAL A 520 -18.27 6.49 10.38
N ASP A 521 -18.77 6.55 9.15
CA ASP A 521 -20.19 6.37 8.83
C ASP A 521 -20.72 4.96 9.14
N HIS A 522 -19.86 3.94 9.11
CA HIS A 522 -20.25 2.58 9.52
C HIS A 522 -20.39 2.46 11.05
N SER A 523 -19.62 3.26 11.78
CA SER A 523 -19.49 3.13 13.25
C SER A 523 -20.44 4.06 14.02
N LEU A 524 -20.81 5.20 13.41
CA LEU A 524 -21.88 6.10 13.85
C LEU A 524 -23.26 5.59 13.43
#